data_AF-A0A955NEY5-F1
#
_entry.id   AF-A0A955NEY5-F1
#
_cell.length_a   1.000
_cell.length_b   1.000
_cell.length_c   1.000
_cell.angle_alpha   90.00
_cell.angle_beta   90.00
_cell.angle_gamma   90.00
#
_symmetry.space_group_name_H-M   'P 1'
#
loop_
_entity.id
_entity.type
_entity.pdbx_description
1 polymer ?
#
loop_
_entity_poly.entity_id
_entity_poly.type
_entity_poly.pdbx_seq_one_letter_code
_entity_poly.pdbx_strand_id
1 'polypeptide(L)'
;SNTDDQVYPGPGNISQDPLFFQPWDGTSADYRLPCESPSVDSGTADGAPTVDITSGHRPRGGGFDMGAYENCPFDLNFDHAETGEDLLLFPSEWYEEVTIDNKRFDFVTGPSMPNRIDSSDLIEILENSR
;
A
#
# COMPACT_ATOMS: atom_id res chain seq x y z
N SER A 1 -15.08 -33.44 -3.49
CA SER A 1 -14.29 -32.33 -4.06
C SER A 1 -15.25 -31.16 -4.24
N ASN A 2 -15.00 -30.05 -3.56
CA ASN A 2 -15.69 -28.80 -3.89
C ASN A 2 -14.81 -28.08 -4.90
N THR A 3 -15.12 -28.21 -6.18
CA THR A 3 -14.41 -27.55 -7.30
C THR A 3 -14.99 -26.15 -7.53
N ASP A 4 -15.04 -25.34 -6.49
CA ASP A 4 -15.59 -23.99 -6.54
C ASP A 4 -14.49 -22.98 -6.94
N ASP A 5 -13.82 -23.26 -8.06
CA ASP A 5 -13.11 -22.24 -8.86
C ASP A 5 -14.10 -21.57 -9.84
N GLN A 6 -15.39 -21.59 -9.53
CA GLN A 6 -16.42 -21.01 -10.39
C GLN A 6 -16.52 -19.51 -10.08
N VAL A 7 -15.76 -18.73 -10.83
CA VAL A 7 -16.04 -17.30 -11.05
C VAL A 7 -17.54 -17.17 -11.37
N TYR A 8 -18.30 -16.44 -10.56
CA TYR A 8 -19.63 -16.03 -10.99
C TYR A 8 -19.45 -15.14 -12.23
N PRO A 9 -20.00 -15.50 -13.40
CA PRO A 9 -19.75 -14.75 -14.62
C PRO A 9 -20.36 -13.34 -14.51
N GLY A 10 -19.52 -12.34 -14.68
CA GLY A 10 -19.87 -10.92 -14.69
C GLY A 10 -18.65 -10.09 -15.13
N PRO A 11 -18.83 -9.00 -15.89
CA PRO A 11 -17.71 -8.11 -16.24
C PRO A 11 -17.05 -7.58 -14.97
N GLY A 12 -15.72 -7.63 -14.90
CA GLY A 12 -14.94 -7.07 -13.77
C GLY A 12 -14.72 -8.01 -12.58
N ASN A 13 -15.24 -9.24 -12.61
CA ASN A 13 -14.95 -10.22 -11.55
C ASN A 13 -13.55 -10.83 -11.71
N ILE A 14 -12.82 -10.97 -10.60
CA ILE A 14 -11.56 -11.72 -10.52
C ILE A 14 -11.69 -12.91 -9.57
N SER A 15 -10.88 -13.95 -9.80
CA SER A 15 -10.76 -15.13 -8.92
C SER A 15 -9.33 -15.39 -8.45
N GLN A 16 -8.42 -14.46 -8.70
CA GLN A 16 -7.06 -14.55 -8.19
C GLN A 16 -7.06 -14.23 -6.69
N ASP A 17 -6.19 -14.89 -5.94
CA ASP A 17 -6.03 -14.63 -4.51
C ASP A 17 -5.61 -13.17 -4.29
N PRO A 18 -6.37 -12.36 -3.52
CA PRO A 18 -6.03 -10.96 -3.24
C PRO A 18 -4.77 -10.79 -2.38
N LEU A 19 -4.17 -11.88 -1.85
CA LEU A 19 -2.93 -11.84 -1.08
C LEU A 19 -2.99 -10.94 0.17
N PHE A 20 -4.15 -10.88 0.85
CA PHE A 20 -4.28 -10.11 2.10
C PHE A 20 -3.14 -10.43 3.09
N PHE A 21 -2.65 -9.40 3.81
CA PHE A 21 -1.60 -9.58 4.83
C PHE A 21 -1.93 -10.68 5.85
N GLN A 22 -3.20 -10.74 6.28
CA GLN A 22 -3.72 -11.81 7.11
C GLN A 22 -5.20 -12.06 6.78
N PRO A 23 -5.52 -13.08 5.97
CA PRO A 23 -6.89 -13.54 5.82
C PRO A 23 -7.44 -13.96 7.19
N TRP A 24 -8.76 -13.83 7.39
CA TRP A 24 -9.38 -14.21 8.66
C TRP A 24 -9.08 -15.66 9.06
N ASP A 25 -8.52 -15.82 10.25
CA ASP A 25 -8.12 -17.12 10.80
C ASP A 25 -9.08 -17.64 11.89
N GLY A 26 -10.17 -16.91 12.17
CA GLY A 26 -11.06 -17.18 13.30
C GLY A 26 -10.87 -16.25 14.50
N THR A 27 -9.79 -15.47 14.52
CA THR A 27 -9.43 -14.59 15.65
C THR A 27 -9.09 -13.17 15.23
N SER A 28 -8.31 -13.00 14.16
CA SER A 28 -7.99 -11.69 13.59
C SER A 28 -7.87 -11.74 12.08
N ALA A 29 -7.85 -10.56 11.46
CA ALA A 29 -7.61 -10.37 10.04
C ALA A 29 -6.93 -9.03 9.79
N ASP A 30 -6.19 -8.98 8.70
CA ASP A 30 -5.60 -7.80 8.09
C ASP A 30 -5.83 -7.89 6.58
N TYR A 31 -6.87 -7.20 6.13
CA TYR A 31 -7.31 -7.21 4.73
C TYR A 31 -6.65 -6.13 3.88
N ARG A 32 -5.56 -5.52 4.37
CA ARG A 32 -4.74 -4.64 3.54
C ARG A 32 -4.08 -5.47 2.43
N LEU A 33 -3.87 -4.85 1.27
CA LEU A 33 -3.29 -5.49 0.09
C LEU A 33 -1.78 -5.18 0.04
N PRO A 34 -0.89 -6.16 -0.22
CA PRO A 34 0.49 -5.88 -0.62
C PRO A 34 0.52 -5.31 -2.06
N CYS A 35 1.59 -4.63 -2.46
CA CYS A 35 1.64 -4.00 -3.79
C CYS A 35 1.56 -5.03 -4.94
N GLU A 36 1.98 -6.27 -4.72
CA GLU A 36 1.91 -7.35 -5.71
C GLU A 36 0.52 -8.03 -5.79
N SER A 37 -0.46 -7.55 -5.03
CA SER A 37 -1.81 -8.11 -5.05
C SER A 37 -2.47 -7.92 -6.43
N PRO A 38 -3.14 -8.94 -6.97
CA PRO A 38 -3.94 -8.79 -8.19
C PRO A 38 -5.18 -7.89 -7.98
N SER A 39 -5.48 -7.50 -6.74
CA SER A 39 -6.56 -6.57 -6.40
C SER A 39 -6.13 -5.11 -6.46
N VAL A 40 -4.83 -4.82 -6.60
CA VAL A 40 -4.33 -3.45 -6.82
C VAL A 40 -4.72 -2.97 -8.22
N ASP A 41 -5.16 -1.71 -8.36
CA ASP A 41 -5.51 -1.04 -9.62
C ASP A 41 -6.56 -1.74 -10.51
N SER A 42 -7.29 -2.70 -9.96
CA SER A 42 -8.17 -3.59 -10.72
C SER A 42 -9.67 -3.28 -10.49
N GLY A 43 -9.95 -2.37 -9.56
CA GLY A 43 -11.27 -1.83 -9.28
C GLY A 43 -11.75 -0.83 -10.34
N THR A 44 -13.03 -0.49 -10.24
CA THR A 44 -13.70 0.45 -11.16
C THR A 44 -14.19 1.66 -10.38
N ALA A 45 -14.13 2.84 -11.00
CA ALA A 45 -14.70 4.07 -10.44
C ALA A 45 -16.23 4.00 -10.28
N ASP A 46 -16.92 3.21 -11.11
CA ASP A 46 -18.37 3.09 -11.09
C ASP A 46 -18.83 2.47 -9.76
N GLY A 47 -19.50 3.27 -8.94
CA GLY A 47 -20.00 2.86 -7.64
C GLY A 47 -18.94 2.77 -6.53
N ALA A 48 -17.68 3.14 -6.82
CA ALA A 48 -16.65 3.20 -5.81
C ALA A 48 -16.94 4.35 -4.81
N PRO A 49 -16.84 4.10 -3.49
CA PRO A 49 -16.85 5.16 -2.50
C PRO A 49 -15.70 6.15 -2.72
N THR A 50 -15.89 7.42 -2.36
CA THR A 50 -14.84 8.44 -2.47
C THR A 50 -13.71 8.27 -1.46
N VAL A 51 -13.93 7.46 -0.42
CA VAL A 51 -12.94 7.14 0.62
C VAL A 51 -12.93 5.65 0.95
N ASP A 52 -11.77 5.14 1.35
CA ASP A 52 -11.59 3.78 1.83
C ASP A 52 -11.98 3.62 3.32
N ILE A 53 -11.81 2.43 3.88
CA ILE A 53 -12.13 2.15 5.30
C ILE A 53 -11.24 2.91 6.29
N THR A 54 -10.09 3.42 5.85
CA THR A 54 -9.18 4.24 6.66
C THR A 54 -9.41 5.75 6.49
N SER A 55 -10.46 6.13 5.74
CA SER A 55 -10.78 7.52 5.36
C SER A 55 -9.80 8.15 4.37
N GLY A 56 -8.95 7.37 3.70
CA GLY A 56 -8.13 7.83 2.58
C GLY A 56 -8.96 8.00 1.31
N HIS A 57 -8.67 9.04 0.51
CA HIS A 57 -9.32 9.25 -0.79
C HIS A 57 -9.04 8.10 -1.75
N ARG A 58 -10.00 7.81 -2.64
CA ARG A 58 -9.88 6.86 -3.74
C ARG A 58 -10.05 7.58 -5.10
N PRO A 59 -9.26 7.27 -6.14
CA PRO A 59 -8.17 6.30 -6.12
C PRO A 59 -6.88 6.86 -5.47
N ARG A 60 -5.95 5.97 -5.10
CA ARG A 60 -4.55 6.33 -4.85
C ARG A 60 -3.66 5.62 -5.87
N GLY A 61 -2.62 6.31 -6.36
CA GLY A 61 -1.77 5.77 -7.41
C GLY A 61 -2.48 5.70 -8.78
N GLY A 62 -2.25 4.59 -9.50
CA GLY A 62 -2.67 4.35 -10.89
C GLY A 62 -4.16 4.09 -11.13
N GLY A 63 -4.93 3.70 -10.11
CA GLY A 63 -6.29 3.19 -10.26
C GLY A 63 -6.99 2.90 -8.94
N PHE A 64 -8.20 2.35 -9.00
CA PHE A 64 -8.94 1.96 -7.81
C PHE A 64 -8.56 0.54 -7.42
N ASP A 65 -8.32 0.30 -6.13
CA ASP A 65 -8.13 -1.07 -5.65
C ASP A 65 -9.47 -1.78 -5.45
N MET A 66 -9.49 -3.10 -5.66
CA MET A 66 -10.62 -3.91 -5.26
C MET A 66 -10.60 -4.19 -3.76
N GLY A 67 -11.65 -3.77 -3.06
CA GLY A 67 -11.85 -4.06 -1.64
C GLY A 67 -12.05 -2.81 -0.78
N ALA A 68 -11.89 -2.99 0.53
CA ALA A 68 -12.17 -1.95 1.52
C ALA A 68 -11.01 -0.97 1.76
N TYR A 69 -9.79 -1.38 1.43
CA TYR A 69 -8.57 -0.59 1.58
C TYR A 69 -8.10 -0.10 0.20
N GLU A 70 -7.47 1.06 0.20
CA GLU A 70 -6.81 1.65 -0.96
C GLU A 70 -5.32 1.82 -0.65
N ASN A 71 -4.48 1.48 -1.63
CA ASN A 71 -3.01 1.45 -1.59
C ASN A 71 -2.41 0.28 -0.84
N CYS A 72 -1.21 -0.12 -1.26
CA CYS A 72 -0.38 -1.00 -0.47
C CYS A 72 0.25 -0.24 0.72
N PRO A 73 0.29 -0.86 1.91
CA PRO A 73 1.07 -0.33 3.02
C PRO A 73 2.53 -0.20 2.60
N PHE A 74 3.14 0.95 2.90
CA PHE A 74 4.56 1.27 2.66
C PHE A 74 4.97 1.70 1.24
N ASP A 75 4.06 1.69 0.27
CA ASP A 75 4.20 2.51 -0.93
C ASP A 75 3.89 3.96 -0.55
N LEU A 76 4.95 4.74 -0.36
CA LEU A 76 4.89 6.11 0.16
C LEU A 76 4.82 7.12 -0.98
N ASN A 77 5.37 6.77 -2.15
CA ASN A 77 5.38 7.64 -3.32
C ASN A 77 4.20 7.38 -4.29
N PHE A 78 3.40 6.36 -4.01
CA PHE A 78 2.25 5.90 -4.79
C PHE A 78 2.62 5.44 -6.21
N ASP A 79 3.81 4.86 -6.39
CA ASP A 79 4.29 4.31 -7.66
C ASP A 79 4.01 2.81 -7.84
N HIS A 80 3.36 2.19 -6.84
CA HIS A 80 3.01 0.78 -6.77
C HIS A 80 4.20 -0.17 -6.74
N ALA A 81 5.34 0.28 -6.21
CA ALA A 81 6.51 -0.55 -6.02
C ALA A 81 7.17 -0.26 -4.67
N GLU A 82 7.15 -1.25 -3.75
CA GLU A 82 7.91 -1.17 -2.48
C GLU A 82 9.42 -1.22 -2.75
N THR A 83 10.02 -0.06 -3.00
CA THR A 83 11.42 0.05 -3.42
C THR A 83 12.17 1.05 -2.54
N GLY A 84 13.48 1.19 -2.79
CA GLY A 84 14.27 2.21 -2.12
C GLY A 84 13.84 3.64 -2.47
N GLU A 85 13.09 3.82 -3.55
CA GLU A 85 12.57 5.12 -3.98
C GLU A 85 11.50 5.65 -3.01
N ASP A 86 10.74 4.77 -2.34
CA ASP A 86 9.82 5.16 -1.26
C ASP A 86 10.55 5.84 -0.10
N LEU A 87 11.80 5.45 0.13
CA LEU A 87 12.64 6.02 1.18
C LEU A 87 13.32 7.33 0.76
N LEU A 88 13.45 7.58 -0.54
CA LEU A 88 14.00 8.85 -1.06
C LEU A 88 13.03 10.02 -0.86
N LEU A 89 11.79 9.75 -0.46
CA LEU A 89 10.89 10.78 0.03
C LEU A 89 11.40 11.37 1.34
N PHE A 90 12.05 10.60 2.20
CA PHE A 90 12.51 11.14 3.48
C PHE A 90 13.65 12.14 3.30
N PRO A 91 13.66 13.26 4.06
CA PRO A 91 14.74 14.23 4.00
C PRO A 91 16.07 13.58 4.34
N SER A 92 17.13 13.97 3.61
CA SER A 92 18.44 13.33 3.76
C SER A 92 19.05 13.45 5.15
N GLU A 93 18.64 14.47 5.88
CA GLU A 93 19.02 14.77 7.25
C GLU A 93 18.35 13.84 8.30
N TRP A 94 17.40 12.99 7.90
CA TRP A 94 16.74 12.03 8.79
C TRP A 94 17.49 10.70 8.90
N TYR A 95 18.46 10.44 8.02
CA TYR A 95 19.26 9.23 8.02
C TYR A 95 20.76 9.54 8.08
N GLU A 96 21.50 8.76 8.87
CA GLU A 96 22.97 8.82 8.90
C GLU A 96 23.60 7.79 7.96
N GLU A 97 22.96 6.61 7.82
CA GLU A 97 23.42 5.53 6.93
C GLU A 97 22.21 4.71 6.44
N VAL A 98 22.19 4.39 5.15
CA VAL A 98 21.21 3.49 4.52
C VAL A 98 21.95 2.29 3.95
N THR A 99 21.69 1.10 4.50
CA THR A 99 22.20 -0.16 3.96
C THR A 99 21.08 -0.89 3.23
N ILE A 100 21.33 -1.22 1.96
CA ILE A 100 20.40 -1.99 1.13
C ILE A 100 20.95 -3.41 1.03
N ASP A 101 20.35 -4.35 1.75
CA ASP A 101 20.57 -5.78 1.54
C ASP A 101 19.36 -6.38 0.83
N ASN A 102 19.58 -7.49 0.13
CA ASN A 102 18.71 -8.08 -0.91
C ASN A 102 17.22 -8.31 -0.60
N LYS A 103 16.68 -7.95 0.58
CA LYS A 103 15.24 -7.82 0.92
C LYS A 103 14.95 -6.88 2.11
N ARG A 104 15.91 -6.06 2.55
CA ARG A 104 15.75 -5.19 3.73
C ARG A 104 16.55 -3.90 3.55
N PHE A 105 15.86 -2.80 3.80
CA PHE A 105 16.48 -1.51 4.08
C PHE A 105 16.73 -1.44 5.59
N ASP A 106 18.01 -1.43 5.97
CA ASP A 106 18.42 -1.14 7.33
C ASP A 106 18.88 0.32 7.37
N PHE A 107 18.25 1.15 8.20
CA PHE A 107 18.58 2.56 8.37
C PHE A 107 19.08 2.85 9.78
N VAL A 108 20.16 3.63 9.88
CA VAL A 108 20.57 4.28 11.13
C VAL A 108 19.89 5.64 11.17
N THR A 109 18.99 5.82 12.15
CA THR A 109 18.22 7.05 12.32
C THR A 109 19.16 8.21 12.65
N GLY A 110 19.11 9.28 11.86
CA GLY A 110 19.84 10.50 12.15
C GLY A 110 19.21 11.33 13.28
N PRO A 111 19.93 12.32 13.82
CA PRO A 111 19.48 13.12 14.96
C PRO A 111 18.23 13.95 14.66
N SER A 112 17.88 14.13 13.39
CA SER A 112 16.71 14.89 12.94
C SER A 112 15.47 14.02 12.69
N MET A 113 15.58 12.69 12.79
CA MET A 113 14.43 11.81 12.59
C MET A 113 13.43 11.97 13.76
N PRO A 114 12.16 12.30 13.50
CA PRO A 114 11.16 12.34 14.55
C PRO A 114 10.89 10.92 15.09
N ASN A 115 10.67 10.82 16.41
CA ASN A 115 10.39 9.53 17.08
C ASN A 115 9.12 8.82 16.55
N ARG A 116 8.29 9.53 15.79
CA ARG A 116 7.11 9.02 15.10
C ARG A 116 6.92 9.86 13.84
N ILE A 117 6.76 9.18 12.71
CA ILE A 117 6.32 9.79 11.45
C ILE A 117 4.81 9.63 11.39
N ASP A 118 4.09 10.72 11.19
CA ASP A 118 2.65 10.71 10.95
C ASP A 118 2.27 11.21 9.54
N SER A 119 0.97 11.21 9.25
CA SER A 119 0.47 11.59 7.93
C SER A 119 0.79 13.03 7.53
N SER A 120 1.03 13.93 8.49
CA SER A 120 1.40 15.32 8.20
C SER A 120 2.87 15.44 7.82
N ASP A 121 3.75 14.68 8.47
CA ASP A 121 5.16 14.57 8.09
C ASP A 121 5.30 14.05 6.64
N LEU A 122 4.50 13.04 6.26
CA LEU A 122 4.48 12.49 4.91
C LEU A 122 3.99 13.50 3.85
N ILE A 123 3.03 14.35 4.19
CA ILE A 123 2.54 15.41 3.27
C ILE A 123 3.63 16.45 3.03
N GLU A 124 4.27 16.93 4.09
CA GLU A 124 5.36 17.92 3.99
C GLU A 124 6.53 17.37 3.15
N ILE A 125 6.85 16.10 3.34
CA ILE A 125 7.84 15.37 2.55
C ILE A 125 7.49 15.35 1.06
N LEU A 126 6.25 14.94 0.71
CA LEU A 126 5.79 14.85 -0.67
C LEU A 126 5.71 16.21 -1.37
N GLU A 127 5.48 17.28 -0.62
CA GLU A 127 5.50 18.66 -1.14
C GLU A 127 6.94 19.14 -1.42
N ASN A 128 7.91 18.72 -0.62
CA ASN A 128 9.31 19.13 -0.74
C ASN A 128 10.14 18.27 -1.70
N SER A 129 9.66 17.10 -2.11
CA SER A 129 10.34 16.19 -3.05
C SER A 129 10.04 16.47 -4.53
N ARG A 130 9.26 17.52 -4.84
CA ARG A 130 8.93 17.98 -6.20
C ARG A 130 9.75 19.18 -6.65
#